data_AF-A0A496RJS4-F1
#
_entry.id   AF-A0A496RJS4-F1
#
_cell.length_a   1.000
_cell.length_b   1.000
_cell.length_c   1.000
_cell.angle_alpha   90.00
_cell.angle_beta   90.00
_cell.angle_gamma   90.00
#
_symmetry.space_group_name_H-M   'P 1'
#
loop_
_entity.id
_entity.type
_entity.pdbx_description
1 polymer ?
#
loop_
_entity_poly.entity_id
_entity_poly.type
_entity_poly.pdbx_seq_one_letter_code
_entity_poly.pdbx_strand_id
1 'polypeptide(L)'
;RIKIWKKVKIQGGREMKKLLGIVLGCLLIGGSSAWAAPVFQIGAINEISFKAYENLVDTNGTPTIIDVGDYFYGILGAQNIDVGGVQIWTQSSTDQFSGYFLSEVVAIQNKYTSGGITYGDIILGPYTGGTDPWGILDPTAGEVMALFVDSGPSATVFEANGTVADDINKATDGNLWGTLTTNNGYWYTPNAPLTPPPPGGNTVGQNYAGLNFVQAPFQTLKINDPNEGIQNKDVDVFFNAKITTTYSPISSYWSYNVNDPADVYPLPEPTSLLLLGSGLLGLAGIGIRRRRRIV
;
A
#
# COMPACT_ATOMS: atom_id res chain seq x y z
N ARG A 1 68.92 -1.10 -47.22
CA ARG A 1 68.21 -0.78 -45.94
C ARG A 1 66.90 -1.56 -45.92
N ILE A 2 66.83 -2.63 -45.11
CA ILE A 2 65.70 -3.57 -45.07
C ILE A 2 64.70 -3.08 -44.02
N LYS A 3 63.47 -2.73 -44.44
CA LYS A 3 62.37 -2.33 -43.55
C LYS A 3 61.64 -3.58 -43.06
N ILE A 4 61.86 -3.95 -41.79
CA ILE A 4 61.15 -5.04 -41.11
C ILE A 4 59.81 -4.51 -40.61
N TRP A 5 58.71 -4.94 -41.23
CA TRP A 5 57.35 -4.69 -40.74
C TRP A 5 57.00 -5.71 -39.65
N LYS A 6 57.03 -5.29 -38.38
CA LYS A 6 56.53 -6.09 -37.25
C LYS A 6 55.00 -6.06 -37.26
N LYS A 7 54.36 -7.19 -37.61
CA LYS A 7 52.92 -7.40 -37.41
C LYS A 7 52.60 -7.42 -35.91
N VAL A 8 52.05 -6.33 -35.39
CA VAL A 8 51.46 -6.30 -34.04
C VAL A 8 50.11 -7.03 -34.11
N LYS A 9 50.07 -8.26 -33.59
CA LYS A 9 48.83 -9.02 -33.39
C LYS A 9 48.03 -8.37 -32.26
N ILE A 10 46.98 -7.62 -32.60
CA ILE A 10 46.06 -7.03 -31.62
C ILE A 10 45.27 -8.16 -30.95
N GLN A 11 45.62 -8.48 -29.70
CA GLN A 11 45.03 -9.54 -28.87
C GLN A 11 43.62 -9.19 -28.30
N GLY A 12 42.97 -8.11 -28.77
CA GLY A 12 41.77 -7.55 -28.15
C GLY A 12 40.44 -8.32 -28.35
N GLY A 13 40.42 -9.37 -29.17
CA GLY A 13 39.16 -10.05 -29.53
C GLY A 13 38.60 -11.01 -28.47
N ARG A 14 39.45 -11.54 -27.57
CA ARG A 14 39.05 -12.62 -26.65
C ARG A 14 38.41 -12.10 -25.37
N GLU A 15 38.87 -10.96 -24.86
CA GLU A 15 38.34 -10.35 -23.62
C GLU A 15 36.97 -9.69 -23.84
N MET A 16 36.70 -9.20 -25.05
CA MET A 16 35.42 -8.58 -25.39
C MET A 16 34.24 -9.56 -25.38
N LYS A 17 34.49 -10.84 -25.71
CA LYS A 17 33.47 -11.89 -25.70
C LYS A 17 33.06 -12.30 -24.28
N LYS A 18 34.02 -12.29 -23.34
CA LYS A 18 33.75 -12.58 -21.91
C LYS A 18 32.91 -11.48 -21.28
N LEU A 19 33.24 -10.22 -21.56
CA LEU A 19 32.50 -9.08 -21.02
C LEU A 19 31.06 -9.03 -21.55
N LEU A 20 30.87 -9.33 -22.84
CA LEU A 20 29.53 -9.40 -23.44
C LEU A 20 28.69 -10.54 -22.83
N GLY A 21 29.31 -11.70 -22.57
CA GLY A 21 28.65 -12.83 -21.91
C GLY A 21 28.21 -12.52 -20.48
N ILE A 22 29.03 -11.81 -19.70
CA ILE A 22 28.67 -11.37 -18.34
C ILE A 22 27.51 -10.38 -18.37
N VAL A 23 27.53 -9.39 -19.28
CA VAL A 23 26.45 -8.39 -19.40
C VAL A 23 25.12 -9.04 -19.84
N LEU A 24 25.14 -9.97 -20.79
CA LEU A 24 23.95 -10.72 -21.19
C LEU A 24 23.44 -11.66 -20.07
N GLY A 25 24.35 -12.26 -19.30
CA GLY A 25 23.99 -13.05 -18.12
C GLY A 25 23.28 -12.19 -17.06
N CYS A 26 23.79 -11.01 -16.76
CA CYS A 26 23.16 -10.08 -15.83
C CYS A 26 21.78 -9.59 -16.32
N LEU A 27 21.61 -9.36 -17.62
CA LEU A 27 20.32 -8.95 -18.21
C LEU A 27 19.27 -10.06 -18.23
N LEU A 28 19.68 -11.32 -18.41
CA LEU A 28 18.75 -12.46 -18.42
C LEU A 28 18.34 -12.92 -17.02
N ILE A 29 19.19 -12.69 -16.01
CA ILE A 29 18.88 -13.01 -14.61
C ILE A 29 18.01 -11.91 -13.96
N GLY A 30 18.06 -10.67 -14.46
CA GLY A 30 17.23 -9.55 -13.97
C GLY A 30 15.83 -9.45 -14.60
N GLY A 31 15.46 -10.36 -15.51
CA GLY A 31 14.15 -10.38 -16.18
C GLY A 31 13.06 -11.16 -15.42
N SER A 32 13.19 -11.30 -14.10
CA SER A 32 12.18 -11.98 -13.28
C SER A 32 10.94 -11.10 -13.15
N SER A 33 9.87 -11.52 -13.82
CA SER A 33 8.46 -11.14 -13.59
C SER A 33 8.22 -9.65 -13.40
N ALA A 34 7.85 -8.96 -14.47
CA ALA A 34 7.07 -7.72 -14.32
C ALA A 34 5.73 -8.11 -13.71
N TRP A 35 5.63 -8.04 -12.38
CA TRP A 35 4.36 -8.13 -11.67
C TRP A 35 3.49 -7.00 -12.21
N ALA A 36 2.32 -7.33 -12.74
CA ALA A 36 1.33 -6.33 -13.10
C ALA A 36 0.71 -5.81 -11.80
N ALA A 37 1.50 -5.05 -11.04
CA ALA A 37 0.97 -4.27 -9.94
C ALA A 37 -0.08 -3.29 -10.51
N PRO A 38 -1.08 -2.88 -9.72
CA PRO A 38 -1.97 -1.80 -10.08
C PRO A 38 -1.13 -0.64 -10.61
N VAL A 39 -1.44 -0.24 -11.84
CA VAL A 39 -0.66 0.77 -12.55
C VAL A 39 -1.06 2.11 -11.96
N PHE A 40 -0.26 2.61 -11.04
CA PHE A 40 -0.38 3.99 -10.60
C PHE A 40 0.19 4.92 -11.66
N GLN A 41 -0.53 5.99 -11.96
CA GLN A 41 0.01 7.07 -12.78
C GLN A 41 1.02 7.86 -11.95
N ILE A 42 2.28 7.76 -12.37
CA ILE A 42 3.38 8.50 -11.78
C ILE A 42 3.20 10.01 -12.04
N GLY A 43 3.42 10.82 -11.01
CA GLY A 43 3.36 12.27 -11.13
C GLY A 43 1.96 12.86 -11.07
N ALA A 44 0.96 12.07 -10.67
CA ALA A 44 -0.43 12.51 -10.47
C ALA A 44 -1.02 11.89 -9.19
N ILE A 45 -2.11 12.48 -8.69
CA ILE A 45 -2.92 11.88 -7.62
C ILE A 45 -3.72 10.72 -8.20
N ASN A 46 -3.62 9.58 -7.54
CA ASN A 46 -4.38 8.38 -7.85
C ASN A 46 -5.40 8.17 -6.74
N GLU A 47 -6.67 8.15 -7.13
CA GLU A 47 -7.82 7.97 -6.25
C GLU A 47 -8.22 6.49 -6.27
N ILE A 48 -8.02 5.79 -5.16
CA ILE A 48 -8.27 4.37 -4.98
C ILE A 48 -9.61 4.19 -4.30
N SER A 49 -10.67 3.88 -5.04
CA SER A 49 -11.94 3.47 -4.45
C SER A 49 -11.76 2.12 -3.74
N PHE A 50 -12.11 2.01 -2.45
CA PHE A 50 -11.98 0.76 -1.71
C PHE A 50 -13.24 0.40 -0.91
N LYS A 51 -13.31 -0.88 -0.55
CA LYS A 51 -14.20 -1.40 0.48
C LYS A 51 -13.40 -2.09 1.55
N ALA A 52 -13.73 -1.86 2.79
CA ALA A 52 -13.10 -2.47 3.94
C ALA A 52 -14.13 -3.04 4.91
N TYR A 53 -13.71 -4.07 5.62
CA TYR A 53 -14.50 -4.78 6.61
C TYR A 53 -13.65 -4.95 7.85
N GLU A 54 -14.23 -4.64 9.01
CA GLU A 54 -13.48 -4.63 10.26
C GLU A 54 -14.30 -5.17 11.44
N ASN A 55 -13.56 -5.60 12.45
CA ASN A 55 -14.06 -6.04 13.74
C ASN A 55 -13.38 -5.26 14.86
N LEU A 56 -14.15 -4.96 15.89
CA LEU A 56 -13.66 -4.45 17.16
C LEU A 56 -13.29 -5.64 18.06
N VAL A 57 -12.12 -5.57 18.69
CA VAL A 57 -11.76 -6.46 19.79
C VAL A 57 -11.68 -5.64 21.07
N ASP A 58 -12.58 -5.99 21.98
CA ASP A 58 -12.57 -5.51 23.36
C ASP A 58 -11.47 -6.23 24.14
N THR A 59 -10.58 -5.45 24.75
CA THR A 59 -9.46 -5.94 25.56
C THR A 59 -9.71 -5.82 27.06
N ASN A 60 -10.70 -5.03 27.47
CA ASN A 60 -10.92 -4.65 28.86
C ASN A 60 -12.15 -5.35 29.50
N GLY A 61 -12.91 -6.10 28.71
CA GLY A 61 -14.03 -6.93 29.17
C GLY A 61 -15.35 -6.18 29.31
N THR A 62 -15.48 -5.01 28.70
CA THR A 62 -16.76 -4.30 28.54
C THR A 62 -17.26 -4.38 27.09
N PRO A 63 -17.99 -5.47 26.72
CA PRO A 63 -18.15 -5.92 25.32
C PRO A 63 -19.05 -5.04 24.43
N THR A 64 -19.28 -3.78 24.81
CA THR A 64 -20.21 -2.86 24.14
C THR A 64 -19.74 -1.41 24.13
N ILE A 65 -18.60 -1.10 24.76
CA ILE A 65 -18.07 0.27 24.81
C ILE A 65 -16.67 0.22 24.21
N ILE A 66 -16.42 1.09 23.24
CA ILE A 66 -15.08 1.33 22.70
C ILE A 66 -14.30 2.12 23.73
N ASP A 67 -13.20 1.53 24.20
CA ASP A 67 -12.31 2.11 25.18
C ASP A 67 -10.86 2.15 24.67
N VAL A 68 -10.03 2.90 25.40
CA VAL A 68 -8.58 2.94 25.12
C VAL A 68 -7.97 1.57 25.39
N GLY A 69 -7.18 1.08 24.44
CA GLY A 69 -6.58 -0.26 24.44
C GLY A 69 -7.32 -1.29 23.59
N ASP A 70 -8.59 -1.04 23.25
CA ASP A 70 -9.29 -1.83 22.25
C ASP A 70 -8.65 -1.66 20.89
N TYR A 71 -8.86 -2.62 19.98
CA TYR A 71 -8.29 -2.53 18.64
C TYR A 71 -9.28 -2.96 17.57
N PHE A 72 -9.11 -2.35 16.40
CA PHE A 72 -9.81 -2.68 15.18
C PHE A 72 -8.86 -3.44 14.27
N TYR A 73 -9.34 -4.53 13.70
CA TYR A 73 -8.63 -5.23 12.63
C TYR A 73 -9.59 -5.50 11.49
N GLY A 74 -9.04 -5.57 10.28
CA GLY A 74 -9.86 -5.69 9.10
C GLY A 74 -9.09 -6.02 7.84
N ILE A 75 -9.87 -6.21 6.79
CA ILE A 75 -9.39 -6.37 5.42
C ILE A 75 -9.95 -5.26 4.56
N LEU A 76 -9.23 -4.95 3.48
CA LEU A 76 -9.69 -4.02 2.46
C LEU A 76 -9.44 -4.58 1.07
N GLY A 77 -10.25 -4.16 0.12
CA GLY A 77 -10.11 -4.45 -1.30
C GLY A 77 -10.33 -3.19 -2.12
N ALA A 78 -9.35 -2.81 -2.93
CA ALA A 78 -9.50 -1.76 -3.93
C ALA A 78 -10.43 -2.24 -5.04
N GLN A 79 -11.35 -1.38 -5.45
CA GLN A 79 -12.32 -1.63 -6.50
C GLN A 79 -11.83 -1.08 -7.85
N ASN A 80 -11.32 0.15 -7.83
CA ASN A 80 -10.78 0.83 -8.99
C ASN A 80 -9.78 1.92 -8.56
N ILE A 81 -8.94 2.32 -9.52
CA ILE A 81 -8.02 3.45 -9.37
C ILE A 81 -8.28 4.42 -10.50
N ASP A 82 -8.55 5.66 -10.14
CA ASP A 82 -8.86 6.75 -11.06
C ASP A 82 -7.79 7.85 -10.97
N VAL A 83 -7.54 8.54 -12.09
CA VAL A 83 -6.63 9.70 -12.16
C VAL A 83 -7.30 10.80 -12.95
N GLY A 84 -7.57 11.93 -12.29
CA GLY A 84 -8.28 13.05 -12.90
C GLY A 84 -9.67 12.66 -13.44
N GLY A 85 -10.35 11.73 -12.76
CA GLY A 85 -11.65 11.20 -13.16
C GLY A 85 -11.63 10.14 -14.26
N VAL A 86 -10.44 9.65 -14.66
CA VAL A 86 -10.29 8.55 -15.63
C VAL A 86 -9.84 7.29 -14.91
N GLN A 87 -10.62 6.22 -15.03
CA GLN A 87 -10.25 4.91 -14.50
C GLN A 87 -9.06 4.33 -15.26
N ILE A 88 -7.97 4.05 -14.54
CA ILE A 88 -6.73 3.47 -15.09
C ILE A 88 -6.53 2.01 -14.66
N TRP A 89 -7.23 1.57 -13.61
CA TRP A 89 -7.24 0.19 -13.13
C TRP A 89 -8.61 -0.16 -12.53
N THR A 90 -9.03 -1.40 -12.70
CA THR A 90 -10.24 -1.96 -12.07
C THR A 90 -9.95 -3.37 -11.60
N GLN A 91 -10.48 -3.71 -10.43
CA GLN A 91 -10.38 -5.06 -9.87
C GLN A 91 -10.98 -6.09 -10.84
N SER A 92 -10.35 -7.25 -10.96
CA SER A 92 -10.81 -8.37 -11.79
C SER A 92 -10.45 -9.71 -11.17
N SER A 93 -11.03 -10.82 -11.64
CA SER A 93 -10.70 -12.16 -11.10
C SER A 93 -9.24 -12.58 -11.31
N THR A 94 -8.45 -11.82 -12.06
CA THR A 94 -7.03 -12.09 -12.32
C THR A 94 -6.11 -10.97 -11.86
N ASP A 95 -6.65 -9.94 -11.20
CA ASP A 95 -5.90 -8.78 -10.73
C ASP A 95 -6.60 -8.16 -9.53
N GLN A 96 -5.97 -8.29 -8.38
CA GLN A 96 -6.50 -7.98 -7.05
C GLN A 96 -5.50 -7.07 -6.34
N PHE A 97 -6.05 -6.03 -5.72
CA PHE A 97 -5.30 -5.14 -4.84
C PHE A 97 -6.06 -5.05 -3.52
N SER A 98 -5.51 -5.70 -2.50
CA SER A 98 -6.16 -5.93 -1.22
C SER A 98 -5.23 -5.55 -0.07
N GLY A 99 -5.73 -5.62 1.16
CA GLY A 99 -4.92 -5.31 2.32
C GLY A 99 -5.50 -5.84 3.61
N TYR A 100 -4.66 -5.81 4.63
CA TYR A 100 -4.98 -6.08 6.01
C TYR A 100 -4.59 -4.87 6.86
N PHE A 101 -5.38 -4.56 7.88
CA PHE A 101 -5.05 -3.51 8.83
C PHE A 101 -5.34 -3.91 10.26
N LEU A 102 -4.59 -3.31 11.17
CA LEU A 102 -4.69 -3.44 12.62
C LEU A 102 -4.36 -2.08 13.25
N SER A 103 -5.28 -1.56 14.06
CA SER A 103 -5.09 -0.29 14.76
C SER A 103 -5.67 -0.33 16.16
N GLU A 104 -4.98 0.28 17.11
CA GLU A 104 -5.42 0.37 18.51
C GLU A 104 -6.06 1.73 18.77
N VAL A 105 -7.09 1.76 19.63
CA VAL A 105 -7.66 2.97 20.20
C VAL A 105 -6.67 3.53 21.23
N VAL A 106 -5.85 4.48 20.80
CA VAL A 106 -4.81 5.08 21.64
C VAL A 106 -5.38 6.16 22.55
N ALA A 107 -6.42 6.87 22.11
CA ALA A 107 -7.08 7.89 22.91
C ALA A 107 -8.54 8.06 22.50
N ILE A 108 -9.35 8.55 23.44
CA ILE A 108 -10.70 9.05 23.16
C ILE A 108 -10.82 10.46 23.73
N GLN A 109 -11.03 11.44 22.87
CA GLN A 109 -11.09 12.87 23.22
C GLN A 109 -12.50 13.43 23.07
N ASN A 110 -12.72 14.66 23.56
CA ASN A 110 -13.95 15.43 23.38
C ASN A 110 -15.24 14.65 23.71
N LYS A 111 -15.21 13.83 24.76
CA LYS A 111 -16.36 13.00 25.13
C LYS A 111 -17.57 13.87 25.52
N TYR A 112 -18.73 13.57 24.96
CA TYR A 112 -20.00 14.19 25.36
C TYR A 112 -21.16 13.18 25.26
N THR A 113 -22.22 13.41 26.03
CA THR A 113 -23.42 12.54 26.00
C THR A 113 -24.60 13.33 25.46
N SER A 114 -25.30 12.77 24.48
CA SER A 114 -26.53 13.33 23.91
C SER A 114 -27.54 12.21 23.66
N GLY A 115 -28.79 12.40 24.10
CA GLY A 115 -29.84 11.39 23.93
C GLY A 115 -29.55 10.04 24.61
N GLY A 116 -28.68 10.02 25.63
CA GLY A 116 -28.26 8.77 26.30
C GLY A 116 -27.13 8.00 25.59
N ILE A 117 -26.60 8.52 24.49
CA ILE A 117 -25.44 7.95 23.78
C ILE A 117 -24.23 8.82 24.08
N THR A 118 -23.12 8.18 24.47
CA THR A 118 -21.83 8.84 24.63
C THR A 118 -21.06 8.81 23.33
N TYR A 119 -20.63 9.98 22.88
CA TYR A 119 -19.81 10.21 21.70
C TYR A 119 -18.40 10.61 22.11
N GLY A 120 -17.44 10.44 21.21
CA GLY A 120 -16.10 10.97 21.36
C GLY A 120 -15.30 10.89 20.06
N ASP A 121 -14.16 11.57 20.05
CA ASP A 121 -13.19 11.47 18.97
C ASP A 121 -12.26 10.31 19.26
N ILE A 122 -12.42 9.21 18.50
CA ILE A 122 -11.62 7.99 18.65
C ILE A 122 -10.32 8.21 17.87
N ILE A 123 -9.17 8.16 18.55
CA ILE A 123 -7.85 8.28 17.93
C ILE A 123 -7.22 6.90 17.81
N LEU A 124 -6.85 6.54 16.58
CA LEU A 124 -6.29 5.25 16.23
C LEU A 124 -4.77 5.35 16.00
N GLY A 125 -4.05 4.29 16.35
CA GLY A 125 -2.60 4.22 16.21
C GLY A 125 -2.08 2.79 16.07
N PRO A 126 -0.75 2.60 16.08
CA PRO A 126 -0.15 1.27 15.98
C PRO A 126 -0.52 0.42 17.18
N TYR A 127 -0.74 -0.87 16.94
CA TYR A 127 -1.06 -1.82 17.99
C TYR A 127 0.12 -2.03 18.94
N THR A 128 -0.12 -1.92 20.25
CA THR A 128 0.91 -2.01 21.29
C THR A 128 0.78 -3.28 22.14
N GLY A 129 -0.28 -4.08 21.94
CA GLY A 129 -0.56 -5.30 22.70
C GLY A 129 0.33 -6.51 22.38
N GLY A 130 1.43 -6.33 21.64
CA GLY A 130 2.41 -7.38 21.34
C GLY A 130 2.56 -7.65 19.84
N THR A 131 2.52 -8.92 19.44
CA THR A 131 2.58 -9.32 18.03
C THR A 131 1.21 -9.21 17.39
N ASP A 132 1.17 -8.83 16.10
CA ASP A 132 -0.04 -8.96 15.28
C ASP A 132 -0.58 -10.41 15.38
N PRO A 133 -1.86 -10.62 15.77
CA PRO A 133 -2.47 -11.93 15.84
C PRO A 133 -2.36 -12.77 14.55
N TRP A 134 -2.24 -12.11 13.39
CA TRP A 134 -2.10 -12.76 12.08
C TRP A 134 -0.66 -12.80 11.56
N GLY A 135 0.27 -12.12 12.23
CA GLY A 135 1.68 -12.06 11.85
C GLY A 135 1.93 -11.41 10.48
N ILE A 136 1.02 -10.54 10.03
CA ILE A 136 1.11 -9.83 8.76
C ILE A 136 1.88 -8.52 8.92
N LEU A 137 1.61 -7.80 10.00
CA LEU A 137 2.21 -6.51 10.32
C LEU A 137 3.38 -6.67 11.30
N ASP A 138 4.31 -5.72 11.25
CA ASP A 138 5.33 -5.50 12.28
C ASP A 138 4.95 -4.30 13.17
N PRO A 139 4.34 -4.53 14.35
CA PRO A 139 3.98 -3.46 15.28
C PRO A 139 5.20 -2.68 15.80
N THR A 140 6.40 -3.26 15.78
CA THR A 140 7.62 -2.58 16.24
C THR A 140 8.10 -1.52 15.25
N ALA A 141 7.77 -1.68 13.97
CA ALA A 141 7.94 -0.66 12.93
C ALA A 141 6.78 0.37 12.94
N GLY A 142 5.76 0.16 13.78
CA GLY A 142 4.55 0.99 13.84
C GLY A 142 3.62 0.78 12.65
N GLU A 143 3.68 -0.38 11.99
CA GLU A 143 2.80 -0.70 10.87
C GLU A 143 1.35 -0.85 11.34
N VAL A 144 0.43 -0.24 10.60
CA VAL A 144 -1.03 -0.32 10.84
C VAL A 144 -1.77 -0.95 9.67
N MET A 145 -1.15 -1.01 8.49
CA MET A 145 -1.77 -1.54 7.29
C MET A 145 -0.73 -2.12 6.34
N ALA A 146 -1.03 -3.27 5.75
CA ALA A 146 -0.24 -3.93 4.72
C ALA A 146 -1.12 -4.12 3.47
N LEU A 147 -0.54 -3.86 2.32
CA LEU A 147 -1.22 -3.91 1.03
C LEU A 147 -0.57 -4.97 0.16
N PHE A 148 -1.38 -5.73 -0.56
CA PHE A 148 -1.00 -6.91 -1.32
C PHE A 148 -1.53 -6.84 -2.74
N VAL A 149 -0.74 -7.35 -3.68
CA VAL A 149 -1.11 -7.47 -5.08
C VAL A 149 -1.10 -8.93 -5.48
N ASP A 150 -2.19 -9.40 -6.04
CA ASP A 150 -2.31 -10.76 -6.57
C ASP A 150 -2.78 -10.71 -8.02
N SER A 151 -1.99 -11.30 -8.92
CA SER A 151 -2.18 -11.16 -10.36
C SER A 151 -1.92 -12.47 -11.09
N GLY A 152 -2.69 -12.68 -12.16
CA GLY A 152 -2.62 -13.83 -13.04
C GLY A 152 -3.81 -14.79 -12.92
N PRO A 153 -3.79 -15.90 -13.69
CA PRO A 153 -4.91 -16.84 -13.75
C PRO A 153 -5.24 -17.57 -12.45
N SER A 154 -4.33 -17.50 -11.47
CA SER A 154 -4.46 -18.14 -10.15
C SER A 154 -4.71 -17.14 -9.04
N ALA A 155 -4.99 -15.88 -9.37
CA ALA A 155 -5.26 -14.86 -8.36
C ALA A 155 -6.50 -15.23 -7.55
N THR A 156 -6.43 -14.99 -6.24
CA THR A 156 -7.53 -15.22 -5.32
C THR A 156 -8.42 -13.98 -5.25
N VAL A 157 -9.71 -14.16 -5.52
CA VAL A 157 -10.66 -13.05 -5.48
C VAL A 157 -10.85 -12.57 -4.04
N PHE A 158 -10.75 -11.26 -3.82
CA PHE A 158 -11.11 -10.64 -2.54
C PHE A 158 -12.60 -10.88 -2.23
N GLU A 159 -12.85 -11.45 -1.06
CA GLU A 159 -14.18 -11.79 -0.56
C GLU A 159 -14.27 -11.47 0.93
N ALA A 160 -15.48 -11.16 1.42
CA ALA A 160 -15.77 -10.83 2.83
C ALA A 160 -17.04 -11.55 3.33
N ASN A 161 -17.30 -12.74 2.78
CA ASN A 161 -18.45 -13.59 3.03
C ASN A 161 -18.09 -14.96 3.61
N GLY A 162 -16.79 -15.22 3.82
CA GLY A 162 -16.26 -16.43 4.44
C GLY A 162 -16.07 -16.25 5.94
N THR A 163 -15.29 -17.14 6.56
CA THR A 163 -14.85 -16.94 7.95
C THR A 163 -13.81 -15.81 8.00
N VAL A 164 -13.68 -15.10 9.12
CA VAL A 164 -12.65 -14.06 9.31
C VAL A 164 -11.26 -14.53 8.88
N ALA A 165 -10.89 -15.77 9.24
CA ALA A 165 -9.60 -16.35 8.90
C ALA A 165 -9.41 -16.58 7.39
N ASP A 166 -10.44 -17.10 6.73
CA ASP A 166 -10.43 -17.32 5.28
C ASP A 166 -10.35 -16.00 4.52
N ASP A 167 -11.17 -15.02 4.91
CA ASP A 167 -11.21 -13.71 4.29
C ASP A 167 -9.86 -12.95 4.45
N ILE A 168 -9.22 -13.04 5.63
CA ILE A 168 -7.87 -12.48 5.84
C ILE A 168 -6.85 -13.19 4.95
N ASN A 169 -6.85 -14.53 4.91
CA ASN A 169 -5.93 -15.27 4.07
C ASN A 169 -6.05 -14.88 2.59
N LYS A 170 -7.29 -14.76 2.07
CA LYS A 170 -7.54 -14.31 0.69
C LYS A 170 -7.15 -12.85 0.45
N ALA A 171 -7.23 -11.99 1.46
CA ALA A 171 -6.82 -10.59 1.32
C ALA A 171 -5.29 -10.42 1.34
N THR A 172 -4.53 -11.42 1.78
CA THR A 172 -3.07 -11.33 2.02
C THR A 172 -2.25 -12.44 1.39
N ASP A 173 -2.80 -13.28 0.52
CA ASP A 173 -2.09 -14.38 -0.16
C ASP A 173 -1.29 -13.92 -1.39
N GLY A 174 -1.47 -12.67 -1.82
CA GLY A 174 -0.68 -12.01 -2.84
C GLY A 174 0.73 -11.62 -2.38
N ASN A 175 1.43 -10.90 -3.24
CA ASN A 175 2.71 -10.30 -2.89
C ASN A 175 2.52 -9.03 -2.07
N LEU A 176 3.31 -8.87 -1.02
CA LEU A 176 3.40 -7.60 -0.29
C LEU A 176 3.82 -6.48 -1.25
N TRP A 177 2.94 -5.50 -1.39
CA TRP A 177 3.17 -4.30 -2.19
C TRP A 177 3.77 -3.19 -1.33
N GLY A 178 3.21 -2.95 -0.14
CA GLY A 178 3.72 -1.93 0.79
C GLY A 178 3.06 -1.99 2.16
N THR A 179 3.68 -1.34 3.13
CA THR A 179 3.17 -1.20 4.51
C THR A 179 3.10 0.27 4.90
N LEU A 180 2.10 0.59 5.71
CA LEU A 180 1.72 1.95 6.10
C LEU A 180 1.73 2.09 7.62
N THR A 181 2.04 3.29 8.09
CA THR A 181 2.11 3.66 9.52
C THR A 181 1.40 4.98 9.78
N THR A 182 0.91 5.15 11.01
CA THR A 182 0.45 6.45 11.54
C THR A 182 1.59 7.28 12.13
N ASN A 183 2.84 6.81 12.11
CA ASN A 183 4.00 7.60 12.52
C ASN A 183 4.13 8.84 11.63
N ASN A 184 4.10 10.03 12.23
CA ASN A 184 4.00 11.32 11.53
C ASN A 184 2.75 11.46 10.63
N GLY A 185 1.74 10.63 10.87
CA GLY A 185 0.43 10.68 10.23
C GLY A 185 -0.67 10.89 11.27
N TYR A 186 -1.89 10.53 10.92
CA TYR A 186 -3.05 10.54 11.80
C TYR A 186 -4.05 9.46 11.40
N TRP A 187 -4.87 9.03 12.35
CA TRP A 187 -6.02 8.20 12.09
C TRP A 187 -7.03 8.46 13.21
N TYR A 188 -8.23 8.94 12.88
CA TYR A 188 -9.27 9.21 13.87
C TYR A 188 -10.69 9.16 13.30
N THR A 189 -11.66 8.91 14.19
CA THR A 189 -13.10 8.95 13.88
C THR A 189 -13.74 10.01 14.80
N PRO A 190 -14.02 11.22 14.31
CA PRO A 190 -14.58 12.28 15.14
C PRO A 190 -16.06 12.03 15.45
N ASN A 191 -16.49 12.42 16.65
CA ASN A 191 -17.87 12.32 17.12
C ASN A 191 -18.51 10.94 16.93
N ALA A 192 -17.74 9.86 17.07
CA ALA A 192 -18.24 8.49 16.95
C ALA A 192 -18.97 8.08 18.23
N PRO A 193 -20.07 7.31 18.15
CA PRO A 193 -20.69 6.73 19.33
C PRO A 193 -19.74 5.69 19.94
N LEU A 194 -19.42 5.82 21.22
CA LEU A 194 -18.56 4.88 21.93
C LEU A 194 -19.26 3.55 22.18
N THR A 195 -20.59 3.53 22.17
CA THR A 195 -21.37 2.29 22.07
C THR A 195 -21.82 2.14 20.63
N PRO A 196 -21.22 1.22 19.86
CA PRO A 196 -21.59 1.01 18.47
C PRO A 196 -23.09 0.75 18.32
N PRO A 197 -23.75 1.32 17.29
CA PRO A 197 -25.15 1.00 17.03
C PRO A 197 -25.30 -0.49 16.70
N PRO A 198 -26.51 -1.08 16.87
CA PRO A 198 -26.72 -2.46 16.50
C PRO A 198 -26.45 -2.69 15.00
N PRO A 199 -26.20 -3.95 14.58
CA PRO A 199 -26.13 -4.32 13.18
C PRO A 199 -27.38 -3.88 12.40
N GLY A 200 -27.22 -3.52 11.13
CA GLY A 200 -28.35 -3.08 10.29
C GLY A 200 -28.06 -1.93 9.34
N GLY A 201 -26.80 -1.66 8.97
CA GLY A 201 -26.47 -0.54 8.07
C GLY A 201 -26.49 0.82 8.77
N ASN A 202 -26.42 0.86 10.10
CA ASN A 202 -26.44 2.11 10.85
C ASN A 202 -25.12 2.85 10.64
N THR A 203 -25.18 4.17 10.47
CA THR A 203 -23.96 4.98 10.35
C THR A 203 -23.29 5.08 11.72
N VAL A 204 -22.01 4.72 11.78
CA VAL A 204 -21.19 4.87 13.00
C VAL A 204 -20.52 6.23 12.99
N GLY A 205 -19.92 6.61 11.87
CA GLY A 205 -19.21 7.88 11.74
C GLY A 205 -18.47 7.99 10.41
N GLN A 206 -17.52 8.91 10.38
CA GLN A 206 -16.54 9.05 9.30
C GLN A 206 -15.16 8.87 9.89
N ASN A 207 -14.29 8.20 9.16
CA ASN A 207 -12.91 7.95 9.51
C ASN A 207 -12.03 8.88 8.69
N TYR A 208 -11.03 9.49 9.32
CA TYR A 208 -10.04 10.32 8.66
C TYR A 208 -8.67 9.71 8.96
N ALA A 209 -7.93 9.35 7.92
CA ALA A 209 -6.59 8.84 8.08
C ALA A 209 -5.63 9.47 7.08
N GLY A 210 -4.45 9.80 7.55
CA GLY A 210 -3.29 10.18 6.77
C GLY A 210 -2.12 9.31 7.18
N LEU A 211 -1.72 8.38 6.31
CA LEU A 211 -0.74 7.35 6.57
C LEU A 211 0.55 7.59 5.77
N ASN A 212 1.66 7.11 6.31
CA ASN A 212 2.97 7.17 5.65
C ASN A 212 3.46 5.76 5.33
N PHE A 213 4.19 5.61 4.23
CA PHE A 213 4.80 4.32 3.90
C PHE A 213 5.98 4.02 4.83
N VAL A 214 5.98 2.81 5.41
CA VAL A 214 7.16 2.20 6.02
C VAL A 214 7.97 1.52 4.91
N GLN A 215 7.29 0.74 4.08
CA GLN A 215 7.83 0.12 2.87
C GLN A 215 6.90 0.41 1.70
N ALA A 216 7.45 0.85 0.57
CA ALA A 216 6.75 1.05 -0.68
C ALA A 216 7.63 0.64 -1.87
N PRO A 217 7.05 0.26 -3.01
CA PRO A 217 7.82 0.02 -4.21
C PRO A 217 8.32 1.32 -4.83
N PHE A 218 7.71 2.46 -4.51
CA PHE A 218 8.05 3.78 -5.04
C PHE A 218 8.30 4.81 -3.94
N GLN A 219 8.78 5.98 -4.35
CA GLN A 219 8.75 7.17 -3.52
C GLN A 219 7.42 7.89 -3.69
N THR A 220 7.01 8.62 -2.67
CA THR A 220 5.76 9.40 -2.65
C THR A 220 6.06 10.88 -2.48
N LEU A 221 5.22 11.72 -3.08
CA LEU A 221 5.13 13.11 -2.70
C LEU A 221 4.16 13.22 -1.53
N LYS A 222 4.56 13.91 -0.47
CA LYS A 222 3.66 14.16 0.66
C LYS A 222 2.49 15.05 0.20
N ILE A 223 1.28 14.66 0.58
CA ILE A 223 0.03 15.34 0.26
C ILE A 223 -0.59 15.81 1.56
N ASN A 224 -1.14 17.03 1.55
CA ASN A 224 -1.95 17.53 2.65
C ASN A 224 -3.41 17.17 2.37
N ASP A 225 -4.07 16.50 3.31
CA ASP A 225 -5.50 16.18 3.20
C ASP A 225 -6.33 17.47 3.34
N PRO A 226 -7.02 17.91 2.27
CA PRO A 226 -7.77 19.16 2.30
C PRO A 226 -9.01 19.09 3.21
N ASN A 227 -9.45 17.89 3.59
CA ASN A 227 -10.66 17.65 4.36
C ASN A 227 -10.37 17.41 5.84
N GLU A 228 -9.10 17.30 6.23
CA GLU A 228 -8.72 17.16 7.63
C GLU A 228 -8.66 18.56 8.29
N GLY A 229 -9.22 18.68 9.49
CA GLY A 229 -9.28 19.96 10.22
C GLY A 229 -8.53 20.00 11.55
N ILE A 230 -7.89 18.90 11.97
CA ILE A 230 -7.38 18.71 13.33
C ILE A 230 -5.84 18.67 13.38
N GLN A 231 -5.19 17.88 12.54
CA GLN A 231 -3.76 17.54 12.65
C GLN A 231 -2.82 18.28 11.67
N ASN A 232 -3.35 18.71 10.52
CA ASN A 232 -2.73 19.38 9.37
C ASN A 232 -1.34 18.80 9.04
N LYS A 233 -1.31 17.53 8.64
CA LYS A 233 -0.09 16.78 8.33
C LYS A 233 0.01 16.51 6.84
N ASP A 234 1.22 16.59 6.32
CA ASP A 234 1.53 16.09 4.99
C ASP A 234 1.88 14.60 5.09
N VAL A 235 1.18 13.75 4.34
CA VAL A 235 1.21 12.27 4.45
C VAL A 235 1.39 11.63 3.07
N ASP A 236 1.69 10.33 2.99
CA ASP A 236 1.85 9.64 1.70
C ASP A 236 0.52 9.21 1.08
N VAL A 237 -0.41 8.80 1.93
CA VAL A 237 -1.74 8.34 1.59
C VAL A 237 -2.72 8.97 2.54
N PHE A 238 -3.86 9.48 2.08
CA PHE A 238 -4.95 9.84 2.97
C PHE A 238 -6.28 9.29 2.48
N PHE A 239 -7.23 9.12 3.39
CA PHE A 239 -8.60 8.75 3.07
C PHE A 239 -9.58 9.33 4.09
N ASN A 240 -10.77 9.67 3.60
CA ASN A 240 -11.95 9.97 4.40
C ASN A 240 -12.95 8.88 4.09
N ALA A 241 -13.35 8.08 5.08
CA ALA A 241 -14.22 6.95 4.83
C ALA A 241 -15.42 6.86 5.76
N LYS A 242 -16.61 6.64 5.18
CA LYS A 242 -17.82 6.39 5.96
C LYS A 242 -17.80 4.99 6.59
N ILE A 243 -18.02 4.92 7.90
CA ILE A 243 -18.18 3.67 8.66
C ILE A 243 -19.67 3.39 8.87
N THR A 244 -20.10 2.17 8.55
CA THR A 244 -21.44 1.66 8.83
C THR A 244 -21.38 0.29 9.51
N THR A 245 -22.38 -0.05 10.31
CA THR A 245 -22.53 -1.43 10.79
C THR A 245 -23.03 -2.31 9.67
N THR A 246 -22.54 -3.54 9.58
CA THR A 246 -22.93 -4.44 8.50
C THR A 246 -24.43 -4.77 8.55
N TYR A 247 -25.05 -4.93 7.38
CA TYR A 247 -26.46 -5.32 7.27
C TYR A 247 -26.57 -6.86 7.38
N SER A 248 -27.37 -7.32 8.36
CA SER A 248 -27.97 -8.68 8.44
C SER A 248 -27.21 -9.77 9.24
N PRO A 249 -27.94 -10.72 9.90
CA PRO A 249 -27.46 -11.53 11.02
C PRO A 249 -26.97 -12.95 10.68
N ILE A 250 -26.63 -13.31 9.43
CA ILE A 250 -26.40 -14.74 9.06
C ILE A 250 -25.10 -15.04 8.28
N SER A 251 -24.39 -14.06 7.71
CA SER A 251 -23.21 -14.41 6.88
C SER A 251 -22.03 -13.45 6.88
N SER A 252 -22.08 -12.32 7.58
CA SER A 252 -20.90 -11.47 7.71
C SER A 252 -20.34 -11.62 9.10
N TYR A 253 -19.14 -12.21 9.19
CA TYR A 253 -18.36 -12.23 10.43
C TYR A 253 -17.70 -10.87 10.72
N TRP A 254 -18.01 -9.86 9.90
CA TRP A 254 -17.49 -8.50 9.98
C TRP A 254 -18.55 -7.56 10.53
N SER A 255 -18.20 -6.84 11.60
CA SER A 255 -19.12 -5.98 12.35
C SER A 255 -19.37 -4.65 11.65
N TYR A 256 -18.35 -4.14 10.96
CA TYR A 256 -18.39 -2.86 10.29
C TYR A 256 -17.96 -2.98 8.84
N ASN A 257 -18.47 -2.04 8.04
CA ASN A 257 -18.12 -1.84 6.66
C ASN A 257 -17.72 -0.37 6.46
N VAL A 258 -16.60 -0.19 5.77
CA VAL A 258 -15.99 1.11 5.47
C VAL A 258 -15.87 1.24 3.95
N ASN A 259 -16.38 2.32 3.35
CA ASN A 259 -16.21 2.58 1.92
C ASN A 259 -15.85 4.04 1.70
N ASP A 260 -14.89 4.28 0.81
CA ASP A 260 -14.60 5.58 0.19
C ASP A 260 -13.35 5.45 -0.69
N PRO A 261 -12.90 6.54 -1.35
CA PRO A 261 -11.60 6.57 -1.97
C PRO A 261 -10.46 6.89 -0.98
N ALA A 262 -9.26 6.45 -1.34
CA ALA A 262 -7.99 6.87 -0.76
C ALA A 262 -7.12 7.53 -1.83
N ASP A 263 -6.40 8.60 -1.50
CA ASP A 263 -5.55 9.33 -2.43
C ASP A 263 -4.06 9.05 -2.19
N VAL A 264 -3.32 8.78 -3.28
CA VAL A 264 -1.86 8.58 -3.25
C VAL A 264 -1.15 9.29 -4.42
N TYR A 265 0.04 9.84 -4.17
CA TYR A 265 0.85 10.55 -5.17
C TYR A 265 2.22 9.88 -5.34
N PRO A 266 2.33 8.87 -6.23
CA PRO A 266 3.59 8.20 -6.48
C PRO A 266 4.51 9.05 -7.37
N LEU A 267 5.79 9.03 -7.02
CA LEU A 267 6.89 9.64 -7.76
C LEU A 267 7.68 8.57 -8.53
N PRO A 268 8.30 8.93 -9.67
CA PRO A 268 9.11 7.98 -10.41
C PRO A 268 10.29 7.57 -9.53
N GLU A 269 10.55 6.26 -9.46
CA GLU A 269 11.72 5.78 -8.75
C GLU A 269 13.03 6.33 -9.37
N PRO A 270 14.06 6.58 -8.54
CA PRO A 270 15.40 6.92 -9.01
C PRO A 270 16.01 5.88 -9.97
N THR A 271 15.53 4.64 -9.96
CA THR A 271 15.94 3.58 -10.89
C THR A 271 15.70 3.96 -12.35
N SER A 272 14.68 4.77 -12.63
CA SER A 272 14.45 5.35 -13.96
C SER A 272 15.59 6.28 -14.38
N LEU A 273 16.14 7.06 -13.43
CA LEU A 273 17.33 7.89 -13.66
C LEU A 273 18.59 7.04 -13.84
N LEU A 274 18.70 5.91 -13.14
CA LEU A 274 19.81 4.97 -13.30
C LEU A 274 19.73 4.23 -14.64
N LEU A 275 18.55 3.84 -15.09
CA LEU A 275 18.31 3.24 -16.40
C LEU A 275 18.62 4.25 -17.52
N LEU A 276 18.15 5.49 -17.37
CA LEU A 276 18.50 6.57 -18.28
C LEU A 276 20.01 6.82 -18.31
N GLY A 277 20.65 6.89 -17.14
CA GLY A 277 22.08 7.10 -17.00
C GLY A 277 22.91 5.97 -17.62
N SER A 278 22.54 4.71 -17.36
CA SER A 278 23.21 3.54 -17.93
C SER A 278 22.97 3.43 -19.44
N GLY A 279 21.78 3.77 -19.94
CA GLY A 279 21.47 3.88 -21.36
C GLY A 279 22.34 4.92 -22.07
N LEU A 280 22.47 6.12 -21.49
CA LEU A 280 23.32 7.19 -22.02
C LEU A 280 24.81 6.80 -22.03
N LEU A 281 25.29 6.14 -20.97
CA LEU A 281 26.66 5.60 -20.93
C LEU A 281 26.89 4.53 -22.00
N GLY A 282 25.90 3.67 -22.24
CA GLY A 282 25.92 2.69 -23.33
C GLY A 282 26.05 3.35 -24.70
N LEU A 283 25.24 4.39 -24.97
CA LEU A 283 25.30 5.16 -26.22
C LEU A 283 26.63 5.89 -26.39
N ALA A 284 27.15 6.52 -25.33
CA ALA A 284 28.46 7.17 -25.33
C ALA A 284 29.58 6.17 -25.65
N GLY A 285 29.53 4.98 -25.06
CA GLY A 285 30.46 3.89 -25.35
C GLY A 285 30.46 3.47 -26.82
N ILE A 286 29.28 3.37 -27.45
CA ILE A 286 29.15 3.07 -28.89
C ILE A 286 29.77 4.19 -29.73
N GLY A 287 29.53 5.46 -29.37
CA GLY A 287 30.08 6.63 -30.04
C GLY A 287 31.62 6.66 -30.04
N ILE A 288 32.24 6.41 -28.87
CA ILE A 288 33.70 6.36 -28.73
C ILE A 288 34.29 5.23 -29.57
N ARG A 289 33.63 4.07 -29.61
CA ARG A 289 34.11 2.90 -30.36
C ARG A 289 34.12 3.13 -31.87
N ARG A 290 33.13 3.87 -32.40
CA ARG A 290 33.06 4.21 -33.84
C ARG A 290 34.19 5.16 -34.24
N ARG A 291 34.53 6.16 -33.41
CA ARG A 291 35.62 7.11 -33.72
C ARG A 291 36.99 6.44 -33.81
N ARG A 292 37.24 5.40 -33.01
CA ARG A 292 38.52 4.64 -33.05
C ARG A 292 38.72 3.74 -34.28
N ARG A 293 37.71 3.56 -35.13
CA ARG A 293 37.84 2.75 -36.37
C ARG A 293 38.19 3.56 -37.61
N ILE A 294 38.13 4.90 -37.54
CA ILE A 294 38.36 5.79 -38.69
C ILE A 294 39.81 6.33 -38.69
N VAL A 295 40.59 6.02 -37.66
CA VAL A 295 42.04 6.31 -37.55
C VAL A 295 42.81 5.01 -37.70
#